data_AF-A0A2I2A897-F1
#
_entry.id   AF-A0A2I2A897-F1
#
_cell.length_a   1.000
_cell.length_b   1.000
_cell.length_c   1.000
_cell.angle_alpha   90.00
_cell.angle_beta   90.00
_cell.angle_gamma   90.00
#
_symmetry.space_group_name_H-M   'P 1'
#
loop_
_entity.id
_entity.type
_entity.pdbx_description
1 polymer ?
#
loop_
_entity_poly.entity_id
_entity_poly.type
_entity_poly.pdbx_seq_one_letter_code
_entity_poly.pdbx_strand_id
1 'polypeptide(L)'
;MPYAEDMLERLYAIDVNQFDISQRVDELKGNHAWLFVLTMPVSALLLVILTLIGTFLSDQFILTFLVVAGLLFLIGKMLDNYEKKFKRQARIDIMQRIEKAEGEMGVIPHFKDFLPIKYRHLWQSLKKQNYVYIEQYVAALTLLQKHLDRDKFIRIWQLKYPETAPQQEEDEDYEEEVN
;
A
#
# COMPACT_ATOMS: atom_id res chain seq x y z
N MET A 1 -14.62 8.27 -22.73
CA MET A 1 -13.16 8.03 -22.61
C MET A 1 -12.56 9.28 -21.98
N PRO A 2 -11.71 9.19 -20.95
CA PRO A 2 -11.10 10.38 -20.34
C PRO A 2 -10.06 10.99 -21.29
N TYR A 3 -9.87 12.32 -21.20
CA TYR A 3 -8.80 12.99 -21.94
C TYR A 3 -7.43 12.63 -21.34
N ALA A 4 -6.36 12.80 -22.12
CA ALA A 4 -5.01 12.49 -21.66
C ALA A 4 -4.63 13.34 -20.43
N GLU A 5 -5.04 14.59 -20.44
CA GLU A 5 -4.85 15.58 -19.39
C GLU A 5 -5.56 15.17 -18.09
N ASP A 6 -6.80 14.70 -18.18
CA ASP A 6 -7.56 14.20 -17.02
C ASP A 6 -6.86 13.00 -16.36
N MET A 7 -6.29 12.10 -17.18
CA MET A 7 -5.58 10.92 -16.68
C MET A 7 -4.26 11.29 -16.00
N LEU A 8 -3.55 12.29 -16.53
CA LEU A 8 -2.36 12.85 -15.91
C LEU A 8 -2.70 13.53 -14.59
N GLU A 9 -3.75 14.35 -14.56
CA GLU A 9 -4.20 14.99 -13.32
C GLU A 9 -4.56 13.96 -12.26
N ARG A 10 -5.30 12.91 -12.62
CA ARG A 10 -5.60 11.79 -11.73
C ARG A 10 -4.34 11.09 -11.20
N LEU A 11 -3.33 10.87 -12.04
CA LEU A 11 -2.07 10.25 -11.62
C LEU A 11 -1.33 11.11 -10.58
N TYR A 12 -1.27 12.42 -10.78
CA TYR A 12 -0.57 13.35 -9.89
C TYR A 12 -1.38 13.71 -8.63
N ALA A 13 -2.71 13.59 -8.66
CA ALA A 13 -3.58 13.79 -7.50
C ALA A 13 -3.48 12.66 -6.46
N ILE A 14 -2.96 11.49 -6.83
CA ILE A 14 -2.80 10.36 -5.91
C ILE A 14 -1.62 10.60 -4.98
N ASP A 15 -1.88 10.84 -3.71
CA ASP A 15 -0.87 10.78 -2.66
C ASP A 15 -0.41 9.33 -2.47
N VAL A 16 0.88 9.07 -2.62
CA VAL A 16 1.45 7.72 -2.48
C VAL A 16 1.58 7.31 -1.01
N ASN A 17 1.72 8.28 -0.10
CA ASN A 17 1.93 8.01 1.33
C ASN A 17 0.71 7.36 1.99
N GLN A 18 -0.49 7.58 1.44
CA GLN A 18 -1.72 6.97 1.94
C GLN A 18 -1.74 5.43 1.83
N PHE A 19 -0.78 4.84 1.12
CA PHE A 19 -0.65 3.39 0.93
C PHE A 19 0.48 2.78 1.79
N ASP A 20 1.04 3.52 2.76
CA ASP A 20 2.03 2.98 3.69
C ASP A 20 1.37 2.02 4.71
N ILE A 21 1.69 0.73 4.57
CA ILE A 21 1.19 -0.32 5.46
C ILE A 21 1.68 -0.12 6.89
N SER A 22 2.92 0.30 7.09
CA SER A 22 3.51 0.42 8.42
C SER A 22 2.86 1.56 9.18
N GLN A 23 2.74 2.73 8.53
CA GLN A 23 2.02 3.87 9.11
C GLN A 23 0.59 3.48 9.46
N ARG A 24 -0.11 2.77 8.56
CA ARG A 24 -1.49 2.35 8.81
C ARG A 24 -1.60 1.32 9.94
N VAL A 25 -0.63 0.42 10.09
CA VAL A 25 -0.57 -0.51 11.21
C VAL A 25 -0.44 0.25 12.53
N ASP A 26 0.39 1.29 12.58
CA ASP A 26 0.59 2.08 13.80
C ASP A 26 -0.65 2.90 14.15
N GLU A 27 -1.33 3.48 13.16
CA GLU A 27 -2.64 4.12 13.35
C GLU A 27 -3.70 3.15 13.88
N LEU A 28 -3.75 1.92 13.35
CA LEU A 28 -4.70 0.89 13.78
C LEU A 28 -4.39 0.35 15.17
N LYS A 29 -3.10 0.27 15.55
CA LYS A 29 -2.67 -0.04 16.92
C LYS A 29 -3.05 1.11 17.86
N GLY A 30 -3.07 2.36 17.37
CA GLY A 30 -3.45 3.54 18.13
C GLY A 30 -2.67 3.65 19.45
N ASN A 31 -3.37 3.99 20.53
CA ASN A 31 -2.77 4.12 21.87
C ASN A 31 -2.24 2.79 22.46
N HIS A 32 -2.50 1.65 21.82
CA HIS A 32 -2.06 0.34 22.29
C HIS A 32 -0.70 -0.08 21.73
N ALA A 33 -0.08 0.73 20.86
CA ALA A 33 1.26 0.46 20.33
C ALA A 33 2.30 0.25 21.44
N TRP A 34 2.16 0.96 22.56
CA TRP A 34 3.03 0.84 23.74
C TRP A 34 3.02 -0.57 24.36
N LEU A 35 1.89 -1.31 24.24
CA LEU A 35 1.76 -2.65 24.81
C LEU A 35 2.76 -3.60 24.15
N PHE A 36 2.91 -3.49 22.83
CA PHE A 36 3.82 -4.35 22.06
C PHE A 36 5.30 -4.05 22.39
N VAL A 37 5.65 -2.77 22.55
CA VAL A 37 7.02 -2.36 22.90
C VAL A 37 7.39 -2.82 24.31
N LEU A 38 6.46 -2.73 25.27
CA LEU A 38 6.67 -3.11 26.66
C LEU A 38 6.53 -4.62 26.91
N THR A 39 6.01 -5.39 25.96
CA THR A 39 5.75 -6.82 26.17
C THR A 39 7.03 -7.58 26.54
N MET A 40 8.14 -7.32 25.86
CA MET A 40 9.41 -8.03 26.09
C MET A 40 10.01 -7.74 27.48
N PRO A 41 10.20 -6.48 27.92
CA PRO A 41 10.74 -6.21 29.26
C PRO A 41 9.77 -6.64 30.37
N VAL A 42 8.45 -6.44 30.19
CA VAL A 42 7.45 -6.83 31.20
C VAL A 42 7.37 -8.34 31.35
N SER A 43 7.43 -9.11 30.25
CA SER A 43 7.43 -10.57 30.32
C SER A 43 8.70 -11.11 30.99
N ALA A 44 9.87 -10.51 30.77
CA ALA A 44 11.09 -10.88 31.47
C ALA A 44 11.01 -10.63 32.98
N LEU A 45 10.48 -9.47 33.40
CA LEU A 45 10.24 -9.17 34.81
C LEU A 45 9.22 -10.12 35.44
N LEU A 46 8.11 -10.38 34.75
CA LEU A 46 7.10 -11.34 35.21
C LEU A 46 7.67 -12.75 35.34
N LEU A 47 8.52 -13.18 34.41
CA LEU A 47 9.18 -14.49 34.49
C LEU A 47 9.96 -14.60 35.79
N VAL A 48 10.79 -13.61 36.10
CA VAL A 48 11.62 -13.60 37.32
C VAL A 48 10.76 -13.56 38.58
N ILE A 49 9.79 -12.64 38.65
CA ILE A 49 8.94 -12.44 39.83
C ILE A 49 8.09 -13.69 40.10
N LEU A 50 7.40 -14.21 39.08
CA LEU A 50 6.54 -15.38 39.22
C LEU A 50 7.36 -16.64 39.51
N THR A 51 8.56 -16.78 38.94
CA THR A 51 9.46 -17.89 39.26
C THR A 51 9.90 -17.82 40.72
N LEU A 52 10.30 -16.66 41.22
CA LEU A 52 10.68 -16.48 42.63
C LEU A 52 9.51 -16.80 43.58
N ILE A 53 8.32 -16.27 43.30
CA ILE A 53 7.12 -16.52 44.11
C ILE A 53 6.75 -18.01 44.12
N GLY A 54 6.71 -18.65 42.95
CA GLY A 54 6.35 -20.07 42.90
C GLY A 54 7.43 -20.98 43.49
N THR A 55 8.72 -20.59 43.40
CA THR A 55 9.80 -21.31 44.10
C THR A 55 9.62 -21.21 45.61
N PHE A 56 9.29 -20.02 46.13
CA PHE A 56 9.03 -19.84 47.56
C PHE A 56 7.86 -20.70 48.07
N LEU A 57 6.85 -20.96 47.23
CA LEU A 57 5.66 -21.75 47.60
C LEU A 57 5.82 -23.26 47.42
N SER A 58 6.64 -23.70 46.45
CA SER A 58 6.75 -25.11 46.05
C SER A 58 8.11 -25.76 46.36
N ASP A 59 9.10 -24.94 46.72
CA ASP A 59 10.53 -25.31 46.87
C ASP A 59 11.16 -25.96 45.62
N GLN A 60 10.48 -25.84 44.46
CA GLN A 60 10.87 -26.43 43.19
C GLN A 60 11.11 -25.36 42.13
N PHE A 61 12.33 -24.82 42.10
CA PHE A 61 12.72 -23.75 41.18
C PHE A 61 12.51 -24.11 39.70
N ILE A 62 13.03 -25.27 39.28
CA ILE A 62 13.02 -25.68 37.88
C ILE A 62 11.57 -25.88 37.37
N LEU A 63 10.72 -26.52 38.18
CA LEU A 63 9.35 -26.82 37.78
C LEU A 63 8.52 -25.54 37.71
N THR A 64 8.67 -24.64 38.68
CA THR A 64 8.04 -23.32 38.66
C THR A 64 8.47 -22.51 37.44
N PHE A 65 9.76 -22.44 37.16
CA PHE A 65 10.30 -21.72 36.01
C PHE A 65 9.67 -22.21 34.70
N LEU A 66 9.59 -23.53 34.49
CA LEU A 66 9.01 -24.12 33.29
C LEU A 66 7.52 -23.79 33.13
N VAL A 67 6.76 -23.83 34.23
CA VAL A 67 5.32 -23.49 34.21
C VAL A 67 5.13 -22.02 33.85
N VAL A 68 5.89 -21.11 34.47
CA VAL A 68 5.80 -19.67 34.20
C VAL A 68 6.26 -19.35 32.78
N ALA A 69 7.37 -19.94 32.32
CA ALA A 69 7.85 -19.77 30.95
C ALA A 69 6.82 -20.26 29.93
N GLY A 70 6.18 -21.40 30.17
CA GLY A 70 5.09 -21.91 29.33
C GLY A 70 3.90 -20.98 29.28
N LEU A 71 3.49 -20.42 30.43
CA LEU A 71 2.39 -19.44 30.51
C LEU A 71 2.72 -18.16 29.73
N LEU A 72 3.91 -17.60 29.92
CA LEU A 72 4.35 -16.40 29.21
C LEU A 72 4.51 -16.64 27.71
N PHE A 73 4.96 -17.83 27.31
CA PHE A 73 5.01 -18.22 25.90
C PHE A 73 3.62 -18.22 25.26
N LEU A 74 2.60 -18.74 25.95
CA LEU A 74 1.21 -18.70 25.46
C LEU A 74 0.69 -17.26 25.31
N ILE A 75 1.00 -16.38 26.27
CA ILE A 75 0.62 -14.97 26.22
C ILE A 75 1.33 -14.27 25.05
N GLY A 76 2.63 -14.49 24.87
CA GLY A 76 3.41 -13.95 23.74
C GLY A 76 2.82 -14.39 22.40
N LYS A 77 2.48 -15.67 22.26
CA LYS A 77 1.83 -16.20 21.04
C LYS A 77 0.48 -15.53 20.76
N MET A 78 -0.31 -15.21 21.79
CA MET A 78 -1.56 -14.47 21.61
C MET A 78 -1.32 -13.03 21.13
N LEU A 79 -0.32 -12.35 21.69
CA LEU A 79 0.07 -11.00 21.26
C LEU A 79 0.58 -10.96 19.83
N ASP A 80 1.42 -11.92 19.42
CA ASP A 80 1.88 -12.06 18.03
C ASP A 80 0.73 -12.24 17.05
N ASN A 81 -0.26 -13.06 17.42
CA ASN A 81 -1.46 -13.25 16.61
C ASN A 81 -2.27 -11.95 16.51
N TYR A 82 -2.31 -11.15 17.57
CA TYR A 82 -2.98 -9.86 17.57
C TYR A 82 -2.27 -8.86 16.63
N GLU A 83 -0.93 -8.82 16.64
CA GLU A 83 -0.16 -8.00 15.70
C GLU A 83 -0.40 -8.42 14.24
N LYS A 84 -0.41 -9.73 13.96
CA LYS A 84 -0.72 -10.25 12.62
C LYS A 84 -2.10 -9.81 12.13
N LYS A 85 -3.10 -9.74 13.03
CA LYS A 85 -4.43 -9.22 12.69
C LYS A 85 -4.38 -7.77 12.25
N PHE A 86 -3.65 -6.90 12.97
CA PHE A 86 -3.49 -5.50 12.55
C PHE A 86 -2.79 -5.36 11.21
N LYS A 87 -1.69 -6.10 10.98
CA LYS A 87 -1.01 -6.12 9.68
C LYS A 87 -1.93 -6.56 8.54
N ARG A 88 -2.76 -7.58 8.78
CA ARG A 88 -3.76 -8.03 7.80
C ARG A 88 -4.82 -6.96 7.56
N GLN A 89 -5.32 -6.33 8.62
CA GLN A 89 -6.34 -5.29 8.50
C GLN A 89 -5.80 -4.06 7.75
N ALA A 90 -4.58 -3.62 8.04
CA ALA A 90 -3.92 -2.54 7.32
C ALA A 90 -3.78 -2.85 5.83
N ARG A 91 -3.37 -4.07 5.49
CA ARG A 91 -3.30 -4.51 4.09
C ARG A 91 -4.67 -4.46 3.40
N ILE A 92 -5.73 -4.91 4.05
CA ILE A 92 -7.09 -4.87 3.49
C ILE A 92 -7.54 -3.41 3.29
N ASP A 93 -7.31 -2.55 4.28
CA ASP A 93 -7.65 -1.12 4.21
C ASP A 93 -6.93 -0.45 3.02
N ILE A 94 -5.64 -0.75 2.83
CA ILE A 94 -4.87 -0.21 1.71
C ILE A 94 -5.34 -0.77 0.38
N MET A 95 -5.71 -2.05 0.29
CA MET A 95 -6.32 -2.60 -0.94
C MET A 95 -7.60 -1.83 -1.31
N GLN A 96 -8.45 -1.50 -0.33
CA GLN A 96 -9.66 -0.70 -0.56
C GLN A 96 -9.33 0.75 -0.95
N ARG A 97 -8.26 1.33 -0.42
CA ARG A 97 -7.80 2.67 -0.84
C ARG A 97 -7.29 2.64 -2.28
N ILE A 98 -6.54 1.61 -2.66
CA ILE A 98 -6.08 1.42 -4.05
C ILE A 98 -7.29 1.26 -4.98
N GLU A 99 -8.28 0.45 -4.60
CA GLU A 99 -9.53 0.30 -5.35
C GLU A 99 -10.22 1.64 -5.59
N LYS A 100 -10.33 2.48 -4.55
CA LYS A 100 -10.90 3.83 -4.67
C LYS A 100 -10.06 4.76 -5.55
N ALA A 101 -8.73 4.68 -5.47
CA ALA A 101 -7.83 5.50 -6.28
C ALA A 101 -7.87 5.11 -7.77
N GLU A 102 -7.91 3.81 -8.06
CA GLU A 102 -8.07 3.28 -9.42
C GLU A 102 -9.46 3.63 -10.00
N GLY A 103 -10.52 3.52 -9.18
CA GLY A 103 -11.90 3.77 -9.59
C GLY A 103 -12.37 2.77 -10.67
N GLU A 104 -13.44 3.13 -11.38
CA GLU A 104 -14.03 2.23 -12.39
C GLU A 104 -13.17 2.09 -13.66
N MET A 105 -12.43 3.14 -14.03
CA MET A 105 -11.62 3.17 -15.24
C MET A 105 -10.19 2.64 -15.03
N GLY A 106 -9.71 2.60 -13.77
CA GLY A 106 -8.31 2.32 -13.46
C GLY A 106 -7.38 3.49 -13.81
N VAL A 107 -6.23 3.57 -13.14
CA VAL A 107 -5.17 4.56 -13.42
C VAL A 107 -3.97 3.83 -14.00
N ILE A 108 -3.37 2.91 -13.24
CA ILE A 108 -2.18 2.15 -13.69
C ILE A 108 -2.37 1.39 -15.01
N PRO A 109 -3.51 0.74 -15.31
CA PRO A 109 -3.70 0.04 -16.59
C PRO A 109 -3.56 0.94 -17.82
N HIS A 110 -3.84 2.24 -17.69
CA HIS A 110 -3.74 3.23 -18.75
C HIS A 110 -2.31 3.71 -18.98
N PHE A 111 -1.49 3.72 -17.92
CA PHE A 111 -0.05 4.04 -17.99
C PHE A 111 0.84 2.81 -18.21
N LYS A 112 0.26 1.63 -18.51
CA LYS A 112 0.99 0.36 -18.64
C LYS A 112 2.16 0.42 -19.64
N ASP A 113 2.04 1.23 -20.70
CA ASP A 113 3.02 1.34 -21.79
C ASP A 113 4.27 2.11 -21.34
N PHE A 114 4.19 2.82 -20.20
CA PHE A 114 5.27 3.56 -19.55
C PHE A 114 5.86 2.80 -18.35
N LEU A 115 5.32 1.63 -18.02
CA LEU A 115 5.81 0.80 -16.93
C LEU A 115 6.73 -0.31 -17.45
N PRO A 116 7.85 -0.59 -16.76
CA PRO A 116 8.71 -1.73 -17.08
C PRO A 116 7.96 -3.08 -17.03
N ILE A 117 8.42 -4.07 -17.82
CA ILE A 117 7.80 -5.39 -17.95
C ILE A 117 7.62 -6.11 -16.60
N LYS A 118 8.47 -5.85 -15.61
CA LYS A 118 8.37 -6.43 -14.25
C LYS A 118 7.02 -6.13 -13.57
N TYR A 119 6.32 -5.05 -13.96
CA TYR A 119 4.99 -4.70 -13.43
C TYR A 119 3.84 -5.37 -14.18
N ARG A 120 4.12 -6.35 -15.07
CA ARG A 120 3.09 -7.05 -15.84
C ARG A 120 2.02 -7.68 -14.96
N HIS A 121 2.44 -8.35 -13.89
CA HIS A 121 1.52 -9.01 -12.97
C HIS A 121 0.65 -8.01 -12.19
N LEU A 122 1.20 -6.84 -11.86
CA LEU A 122 0.47 -5.77 -11.19
C LEU A 122 -0.73 -5.33 -12.03
N TRP A 123 -0.52 -4.83 -13.24
CA TRP A 123 -1.64 -4.28 -14.03
C TRP A 123 -2.62 -5.36 -14.49
N GLN A 124 -2.16 -6.61 -14.69
CA GLN A 124 -3.07 -7.74 -14.95
C GLN A 124 -3.96 -8.05 -13.74
N SER A 125 -3.42 -7.91 -12.54
CA SER A 125 -4.15 -8.08 -11.29
C SER A 125 -5.17 -6.94 -11.09
N LEU A 126 -4.77 -5.70 -11.35
CA LEU A 126 -5.64 -4.52 -11.24
C LEU A 126 -6.86 -4.63 -12.19
N LYS A 127 -6.66 -5.10 -13.43
CA LYS A 127 -7.77 -5.37 -14.36
C LYS A 127 -8.79 -6.38 -13.85
N LYS A 128 -8.38 -7.26 -12.94
CA LYS A 128 -9.25 -8.26 -12.29
C LYS A 128 -9.76 -7.80 -10.92
N GLN A 129 -9.62 -6.50 -10.60
CA GLN A 129 -9.98 -5.91 -9.30
C GLN A 129 -9.25 -6.60 -8.13
N ASN A 130 -8.02 -7.06 -8.36
CA ASN A 130 -7.19 -7.70 -7.36
C ASN A 130 -6.00 -6.79 -7.02
N TYR A 131 -6.02 -6.22 -5.81
CA TYR A 131 -5.11 -5.18 -5.33
C TYR A 131 -3.98 -5.72 -4.42
N VAL A 132 -3.66 -7.01 -4.50
CA VAL A 132 -2.69 -7.67 -3.60
C VAL A 132 -1.27 -7.08 -3.68
N TYR A 133 -0.87 -6.54 -4.84
CA TYR A 133 0.48 -6.07 -5.12
C TYR A 133 0.75 -4.62 -4.67
N ILE A 134 0.47 -4.31 -3.39
CA ILE A 134 0.57 -2.95 -2.81
C ILE A 134 1.95 -2.30 -3.04
N GLU A 135 3.04 -2.99 -2.71
CA GLU A 135 4.39 -2.42 -2.83
C GLU A 135 4.76 -2.12 -4.29
N GLN A 136 4.36 -3.00 -5.21
CA GLN A 136 4.60 -2.81 -6.65
C GLN A 136 3.73 -1.67 -7.18
N TYR A 137 2.51 -1.52 -6.67
CA TYR A 137 1.61 -0.43 -6.99
C TYR A 137 2.20 0.92 -6.60
N VAL A 138 2.67 1.05 -5.35
CA VAL A 138 3.34 2.24 -4.83
C VAL A 138 4.59 2.59 -5.63
N ALA A 139 5.43 1.59 -5.95
CA ALA A 139 6.61 1.78 -6.75
C ALA A 139 6.28 2.21 -8.20
N ALA A 140 5.23 1.64 -8.80
CA ALA A 140 4.77 2.01 -10.14
C ALA A 140 4.25 3.45 -10.17
N LEU A 141 3.41 3.85 -9.21
CA LEU A 141 2.93 5.22 -9.08
C LEU A 141 4.08 6.22 -8.91
N THR A 142 5.02 5.92 -8.01
CA THR A 142 6.18 6.78 -7.75
C THR A 142 7.04 6.94 -9.00
N LEU A 143 7.23 5.86 -9.76
CA LEU A 143 8.00 5.88 -11.00
C LEU A 143 7.30 6.75 -12.06
N LEU A 144 5.99 6.59 -12.22
CA LEU A 144 5.20 7.38 -13.16
C LEU A 144 5.21 8.87 -12.77
N GLN A 145 4.95 9.19 -11.50
CA GLN A 145 4.95 10.59 -11.05
C GLN A 145 6.32 11.27 -11.24
N LYS A 146 7.43 10.55 -11.08
CA LYS A 146 8.78 11.13 -11.18
C LYS A 146 9.39 11.14 -12.59
N HIS A 147 9.05 10.15 -13.42
CA HIS A 147 9.76 9.89 -14.68
C HIS A 147 8.86 9.82 -15.91
N LEU A 148 7.55 10.07 -15.77
CA LEU A 148 6.66 10.11 -16.92
C LEU A 148 6.95 11.38 -17.75
N ASP A 149 7.27 11.16 -19.01
CA ASP A 149 7.31 12.22 -20.02
C ASP A 149 5.87 12.54 -20.44
N ARG A 150 5.39 13.72 -20.03
CA ARG A 150 4.02 14.20 -20.24
C ARG A 150 3.66 14.29 -21.72
N ASP A 151 4.54 14.88 -22.53
CA ASP A 151 4.28 15.13 -23.95
C ASP A 151 4.25 13.82 -24.72
N LYS A 152 5.14 12.89 -24.36
CA LYS A 152 5.14 11.54 -24.92
C LYS A 152 3.88 10.77 -24.55
N PHE A 153 3.37 10.93 -23.33
CA PHE A 153 2.11 10.33 -22.90
C PHE A 153 0.92 10.84 -23.74
N ILE A 154 0.78 12.15 -23.87
CA ILE A 154 -0.32 12.76 -24.64
C ILE A 154 -0.30 12.31 -26.10
N ARG A 155 0.87 12.31 -26.75
CA ARG A 155 1.01 11.83 -28.13
C ARG A 155 0.61 10.37 -28.29
N ILE A 156 1.07 9.50 -27.40
CA ILE A 156 0.72 8.06 -27.45
C ILE A 156 -0.77 7.87 -27.16
N TRP A 157 -1.36 8.68 -26.27
CA TRP A 157 -2.78 8.63 -25.96
C TRP A 157 -3.64 9.03 -27.17
N GLN A 158 -3.33 10.13 -27.83
CA GLN A 158 -4.03 10.61 -29.01
C GLN A 158 -3.94 9.62 -30.19
N LEU A 159 -2.80 8.93 -30.36
CA LEU A 159 -2.68 7.86 -31.35
C LEU A 159 -3.56 6.65 -31.04
N LYS A 160 -3.84 6.39 -29.76
CA LYS A 160 -4.62 5.24 -29.29
C LYS A 160 -6.12 5.52 -29.19
N TYR A 161 -6.47 6.80 -29.01
CA TYR A 161 -7.83 7.32 -28.87
C TYR A 161 -7.96 8.61 -29.70
N PRO A 162 -7.97 8.51 -31.04
CA PRO A 162 -8.01 9.67 -31.93
C PRO A 162 -9.25 10.56 -31.73
N GLU A 163 -10.34 10.00 -31.22
CA GLU A 163 -11.56 10.73 -30.85
C GLU A 163 -11.40 11.70 -29.67
N THR A 164 -10.30 11.61 -28.92
CA THR A 164 -9.96 12.52 -27.81
C THR A 164 -8.89 13.54 -28.17
N ALA A 165 -8.39 13.51 -29.40
CA ALA A 165 -7.47 14.54 -29.88
C ALA A 165 -8.21 15.88 -29.98
N PRO A 166 -7.57 17.01 -29.63
CA PRO A 166 -8.14 18.31 -29.92
C PRO A 166 -8.48 18.34 -31.41
N GLN A 167 -9.71 18.72 -31.74
CA GLN A 167 -10.06 19.06 -33.12
C GLN A 167 -9.03 20.09 -33.54
N GLN A 168 -8.16 19.73 -34.48
CA GLN A 168 -7.42 20.73 -35.22
C GLN A 168 -8.51 21.62 -35.83
N GLU A 169 -8.68 22.82 -35.30
CA GLU A 169 -9.26 23.89 -36.08
C GLU A 169 -8.41 23.91 -37.35
N GLU A 170 -9.04 23.63 -38.48
CA GLU A 170 -8.44 23.77 -39.80
C GLU A 170 -8.08 25.26 -39.95
N ASP A 171 -6.88 25.63 -39.50
CA ASP A 171 -6.22 26.88 -39.84
C ASP A 171 -5.88 26.81 -41.33
N GLU A 172 -6.87 27.02 -42.20
CA GLU A 172 -6.69 27.40 -43.60
C GLU A 172 -7.48 28.69 -43.88
N ASP A 173 -7.01 29.78 -43.27
CA ASP A 173 -7.34 31.14 -43.69
C ASP A 173 -6.08 31.80 -44.27
N TYR A 174 -5.65 31.37 -45.47
CA TYR A 174 -4.74 32.10 -46.36
C TYR A 174 -4.88 31.59 -47.82
N GLU A 175 -5.91 32.05 -48.54
CA GLU A 175 -5.73 32.34 -49.96
C GLU A 175 -5.68 33.86 -50.12
N GLU A 176 -4.43 34.34 -50.22
CA GLU A 176 -4.06 35.69 -50.60
C GLU A 176 -4.76 36.12 -51.89
N GLU A 177 -5.16 37.39 -51.90
CA GLU A 177 -5.47 38.17 -53.09
C GLU A 177 -4.45 37.91 -54.20
N VAL A 178 -4.89 37.38 -55.35
CA VAL A 178 -4.15 37.49 -56.61
C VAL A 178 -5.00 38.25 -57.62
N ASN A 179 -4.51 39.47 -57.89
CA ASN A 179 -4.86 40.41 -58.97
C ASN A 179 -5.39 39.79 -60.27
#